data_AF-A0A450WZK9-F1
#
_entry.id   AF-A0A450WZK9-F1
#
_cell.length_a   1.000
_cell.length_b   1.000
_cell.length_c   1.000
_cell.angle_alpha   90.00
_cell.angle_beta   90.00
_cell.angle_gamma   90.00
#
_symmetry.space_group_name_H-M   'P 1'
#
loop_
_entity.id
_entity.type
_entity.pdbx_description
1 polymer ?
#
loop_
_entity_poly.entity_id
_entity_poly.type
_entity_poly.pdbx_seq_one_letter_code
_entity_poly.pdbx_strand_id
1 'polypeptide(L)'
;MGGRVIIISTHNGVDNPFNELIAEVREGRRKGSVHRITFDDAIKDGLYKRICLRQGKEWTPEAEEEWIADIRAYYGDDAEEELDCIPRNSGGAYLSRALIESRMTPETKIARWSVKDAFTHLPEHIREAECLEFCEKEIRPLLAGLPKKARTFLGEDFGRTSDLTVLAPLYQLEALTRRVAFLVELRNIPFEQQRQVLFYVIDNLPNFMGGALDAGGNGHYLAEVAAQRYGALRIQAVKFSEQWYLSHMPPFKS
;
A
#
# COMPACT_ATOMS: atom_id res chain seq x y z
N MET A 1 -4.73 45.36 -11.10
CA MET A 1 -3.37 44.81 -11.28
C MET A 1 -3.46 43.29 -11.17
N GLY A 2 -3.41 42.57 -12.28
CA GLY A 2 -3.43 41.11 -12.27
C GLY A 2 -2.01 40.58 -12.06
N GLY A 3 -1.72 40.06 -10.87
CA GLY A 3 -0.41 39.45 -10.59
C GLY A 3 -0.29 38.10 -11.27
N ARG A 4 0.79 37.88 -12.04
CA ARG A 4 1.18 36.56 -12.52
C ARG A 4 2.18 35.97 -11.54
N VAL A 5 1.87 34.81 -10.98
CA VAL A 5 2.78 34.04 -10.12
C VAL A 5 3.33 32.89 -10.95
N ILE A 6 4.66 32.75 -10.98
CA ILE A 6 5.36 31.64 -11.63
C ILE A 6 6.19 30.95 -10.54
N ILE A 7 5.99 29.66 -10.37
CA ILE A 7 6.77 28.83 -9.44
C ILE A 7 7.61 27.90 -10.30
N ILE A 8 8.93 27.91 -10.09
CA ILE A 8 9.91 27.08 -10.80
C ILE A 8 10.71 26.35 -9.73
N SER A 9 10.72 25.02 -9.77
CA SER A 9 11.49 24.16 -8.85
C SER A 9 11.77 22.83 -9.54
N THR A 10 12.82 22.15 -9.10
CA THR A 10 13.02 20.72 -9.34
C THR A 10 12.20 19.90 -8.35
N HIS A 11 12.06 18.60 -8.62
CA HIS A 11 11.43 17.67 -7.69
C HIS A 11 12.38 17.35 -6.52
N ASN A 12 11.80 16.98 -5.38
CA ASN A 12 12.51 16.56 -4.18
C ASN A 12 11.60 15.58 -3.42
N GLY A 13 11.38 14.43 -4.03
CA GLY A 13 10.39 13.45 -3.60
C GLY A 13 8.94 13.78 -3.97
N VAL A 14 8.07 12.81 -3.70
CA VAL A 14 6.61 12.93 -3.86
C VAL A 14 5.91 13.64 -2.69
N ASP A 15 6.54 13.69 -1.51
CA ASP A 15 5.93 14.22 -0.29
C ASP A 15 6.20 15.71 -0.05
N ASN A 16 6.87 16.40 -0.97
CA ASN A 16 7.18 17.81 -0.79
C ASN A 16 6.00 18.73 -1.18
N PRO A 17 5.89 19.94 -0.59
CA PRO A 17 4.79 20.88 -0.90
C PRO A 17 4.69 21.32 -2.37
N PHE A 18 5.80 21.28 -3.12
CA PHE A 18 5.79 21.59 -4.55
C PHE A 18 5.10 20.48 -5.36
N ASN A 19 5.29 19.21 -5.00
CA ASN A 19 4.61 18.08 -5.61
C ASN A 19 3.11 18.09 -5.29
N GLU A 20 2.75 18.40 -4.04
CA GLU A 20 1.35 18.62 -3.64
C GLU A 20 0.68 19.71 -4.47
N LEU A 21 1.37 20.84 -4.70
CA LEU A 21 0.86 21.93 -5.52
C LEU A 21 0.65 21.52 -6.98
N ILE A 22 1.54 20.71 -7.55
CA ILE A 22 1.37 20.12 -8.90
C ILE A 22 0.13 19.23 -8.93
N ALA A 23 -0.05 18.36 -7.93
CA ALA A 23 -1.19 17.46 -7.83
C ALA A 23 -2.51 18.24 -7.72
N GLU A 24 -2.59 19.25 -6.86
CA GLU A 24 -3.76 20.13 -6.71
C GLU A 24 -4.17 20.81 -8.02
N VAL A 25 -3.20 21.26 -8.82
CA VAL A 25 -3.49 21.90 -10.12
C VAL A 25 -3.98 20.87 -11.14
N ARG A 26 -3.36 19.67 -11.21
CA ARG A 26 -3.78 18.59 -12.11
C ARG A 26 -5.16 18.04 -11.77
N GLU A 27 -5.49 17.97 -10.49
CA GLU A 27 -6.80 17.54 -9.97
C GLU A 27 -7.88 18.63 -10.06
N GLY A 28 -7.53 19.84 -10.50
CA GLY A 28 -8.46 20.97 -10.59
C GLY A 28 -8.88 21.56 -9.24
N ARG A 29 -8.27 21.13 -8.13
CA ARG A 29 -8.46 21.73 -6.80
C ARG A 29 -7.86 23.13 -6.72
N ARG A 30 -6.89 23.45 -7.58
CA ARG A 30 -6.25 24.76 -7.68
C ARG A 30 -6.19 25.25 -9.12
N LYS A 31 -6.49 26.52 -9.36
CA LYS A 31 -6.35 27.14 -10.70
C LYS A 31 -4.88 27.35 -11.04
N GLY A 32 -4.44 26.86 -12.19
CA GLY A 32 -3.08 27.03 -12.70
C GLY A 32 -2.82 26.16 -13.94
N SER A 33 -1.60 26.23 -14.46
CA SER A 33 -1.09 25.31 -15.48
C SER A 33 0.24 24.73 -15.03
N VAL A 34 0.39 23.41 -15.16
CA VAL A 34 1.65 22.72 -14.87
C VAL A 34 2.43 22.58 -16.17
N HIS A 35 3.68 23.01 -16.16
CA HIS A 35 4.61 22.87 -17.29
C HIS A 35 5.77 21.97 -16.85
N ARG A 36 6.09 20.96 -17.68
CA ARG A 36 7.27 20.10 -17.52
C ARG A 36 8.26 20.48 -18.60
N ILE A 37 9.49 20.79 -18.21
CA ILE A 37 10.60 21.15 -19.10
C ILE A 37 11.81 20.37 -18.62
N THR A 38 12.20 19.34 -19.35
CA THR A 38 13.34 18.50 -18.98
C THR A 38 14.66 19.10 -19.45
N PHE A 39 15.77 18.55 -18.97
CA PHE A 39 17.09 18.86 -19.49
C PHE A 39 17.18 18.59 -21.00
N ASP A 40 16.64 17.45 -21.47
CA ASP A 40 16.61 17.12 -22.90
C ASP A 40 15.79 18.13 -23.72
N ASP A 41 14.70 18.68 -23.17
CA ASP A 41 13.95 19.76 -23.82
C ASP A 41 14.85 21.01 -23.98
N ALA A 42 15.60 21.37 -22.92
CA ALA A 42 16.53 22.49 -22.97
C ALA A 42 17.69 22.26 -23.96
N ILE A 43 18.20 21.03 -24.08
CA ILE A 43 19.20 20.66 -25.09
C ILE A 43 18.64 20.88 -26.49
N LYS A 44 17.45 20.35 -26.78
CA LYS A 44 16.78 20.51 -28.10
C LYS A 44 16.56 21.98 -28.45
N ASP A 45 16.26 22.81 -27.45
CA ASP A 45 16.10 24.26 -27.58
C ASP A 45 17.45 25.02 -27.70
N GLY A 46 18.58 24.30 -27.71
CA GLY A 46 19.90 24.85 -28.01
C GLY A 46 20.66 25.38 -26.79
N LEU A 47 20.41 24.84 -25.59
CA LEU A 47 21.12 25.22 -24.36
C LEU A 47 22.65 25.17 -24.54
N TYR A 48 23.19 24.05 -25.03
CA TYR A 48 24.63 23.88 -25.18
C TYR A 48 25.21 24.81 -26.25
N LYS A 49 24.54 24.96 -27.40
CA LYS A 49 24.90 25.96 -28.43
C LYS A 49 25.04 27.37 -27.84
N ARG A 50 24.15 27.75 -26.93
CA ARG A 50 24.20 29.06 -26.25
C ARG A 50 25.33 29.17 -25.25
N ILE A 51 25.70 28.08 -24.59
CA ILE A 51 26.87 28.01 -23.70
C ILE A 51 28.16 28.17 -24.52
N CYS A 52 28.31 27.43 -25.63
CA CYS A 52 29.45 27.56 -26.53
C CYS A 52 29.61 29.00 -27.03
N LEU A 53 28.52 29.61 -27.50
CA LEU A 53 28.51 31.01 -27.94
C LEU A 53 29.00 31.98 -26.86
N ARG A 54 28.53 31.82 -25.61
CA ARG A 54 28.94 32.68 -24.48
C ARG A 54 30.40 32.49 -24.12
N GLN A 55 30.90 31.25 -24.18
CA GLN A 55 32.27 30.90 -23.83
C GLN A 55 33.26 31.10 -24.98
N GLY A 56 32.79 31.46 -26.18
CA GLY A 56 33.62 31.58 -27.39
C GLY A 56 34.16 30.23 -27.89
N LYS A 57 33.48 29.12 -27.57
CA LYS A 57 33.84 27.78 -28.03
C LYS A 57 33.10 27.46 -29.32
N GLU A 58 33.75 26.72 -30.22
CA GLU A 58 33.07 26.13 -31.36
C GLU A 58 32.15 25.00 -30.89
N TRP A 59 30.93 24.96 -31.42
CA TRP A 59 29.98 23.90 -31.12
C TRP A 59 30.19 22.74 -32.09
N THR A 60 30.24 21.52 -31.56
CA THR A 60 30.15 20.28 -32.35
C THR A 60 29.15 19.33 -31.71
N PRO A 61 28.52 18.43 -32.49
CA PRO A 61 27.63 17.40 -31.96
C PRO A 61 28.31 16.51 -30.91
N GLU A 62 29.57 16.13 -31.15
CA GLU A 62 30.32 15.23 -30.28
C GLU A 62 30.60 15.90 -28.92
N ALA A 63 30.92 17.19 -28.92
CA ALA A 63 31.14 17.95 -27.70
C ALA A 63 29.82 18.19 -26.92
N GLU A 64 28.67 18.23 -27.61
CA GLU A 64 27.36 18.32 -26.95
C GLU A 64 27.00 17.01 -26.24
N GLU A 65 27.23 15.87 -26.90
CA GLU A 65 27.00 14.55 -26.32
C GLU A 65 27.91 14.29 -25.11
N GLU A 66 29.20 14.62 -25.22
CA GLU A 66 30.15 14.50 -24.10
C GLU A 66 29.72 15.37 -22.92
N TRP A 67 29.29 16.61 -23.18
CA TRP A 67 28.82 17.51 -22.14
C TRP A 67 27.53 17.02 -21.46
N ILE A 68 26.57 16.49 -22.23
CA ILE A 68 25.35 15.88 -21.69
C ILE A 68 25.69 14.69 -20.80
N ALA A 69 26.59 13.82 -21.26
CA ALA A 69 27.03 12.66 -20.49
C ALA A 69 27.70 13.07 -19.17
N ASP A 70 28.57 14.09 -19.20
CA ASP A 70 29.23 14.63 -18.01
C ASP A 70 28.23 15.21 -17.00
N ILE A 71 27.24 15.97 -17.46
CA ILE A 71 26.18 16.51 -16.58
C ILE A 71 25.38 15.37 -15.96
N ARG A 72 24.95 14.38 -16.75
CA ARG A 72 24.20 13.23 -16.22
C ARG A 72 25.05 12.42 -15.23
N ALA A 73 26.34 12.23 -15.51
CA ALA A 73 27.27 11.56 -14.61
C ALA A 73 27.50 12.33 -13.30
N TYR A 74 27.52 13.67 -13.35
CA TYR A 74 27.64 14.52 -12.16
C TYR A 74 26.46 14.35 -11.19
N TYR A 75 25.24 14.24 -11.73
CA TYR A 75 24.03 14.01 -10.92
C TYR A 75 23.83 12.54 -10.54
N GLY A 76 24.45 11.59 -11.23
CA GLY A 76 24.42 10.17 -10.90
C GLY A 76 22.99 9.64 -10.76
N ASP A 77 22.70 8.99 -9.63
CA ASP A 77 21.37 8.44 -9.36
C ASP A 77 20.28 9.52 -9.30
N ASP A 78 20.64 10.78 -8.99
CA ASP A 78 19.70 11.92 -8.87
C ASP A 78 19.32 12.52 -10.24
N ALA A 79 19.94 12.06 -11.33
CA ALA A 79 19.75 12.62 -12.67
C ALA A 79 18.28 12.59 -13.13
N GLU A 80 17.55 11.51 -12.87
CA GLU A 80 16.14 11.42 -13.25
C GLU A 80 15.26 12.47 -12.54
N GLU A 81 15.55 12.74 -11.27
CA GLU A 81 14.79 13.68 -10.45
C GLU A 81 15.12 15.13 -10.78
N GLU A 82 16.41 15.44 -10.90
CA GLU A 82 16.90 16.80 -11.09
C GLU A 82 16.86 17.24 -12.56
N LEU A 83 17.08 16.32 -13.52
CA LEU A 83 17.18 16.65 -14.94
C LEU A 83 15.93 16.28 -15.74
N ASP A 84 15.27 15.16 -15.41
CA ASP A 84 14.17 14.62 -16.22
C ASP A 84 12.78 14.90 -15.63
N CYS A 85 12.73 15.66 -14.52
CA CYS A 85 11.52 16.00 -13.79
C CYS A 85 10.71 14.76 -13.37
N ILE A 86 11.38 13.72 -12.89
CA ILE A 86 10.76 12.49 -12.40
C ILE A 86 10.87 12.49 -10.86
N PRO A 87 9.79 12.79 -10.11
CA PRO A 87 9.89 12.82 -8.65
C PRO A 87 10.26 11.44 -8.13
N ARG A 88 11.23 11.39 -7.21
CA ARG A 88 11.53 10.14 -6.51
C ARG A 88 10.39 9.73 -5.59
N ASN A 89 10.20 8.43 -5.48
CA ASN A 89 9.44 7.89 -4.36
C ASN A 89 10.13 8.35 -3.06
N SER A 90 9.33 8.80 -2.10
CA SER A 90 9.81 9.25 -0.79
C SER A 90 10.79 8.23 -0.20
N GLY A 91 12.05 8.62 0.03
CA GLY A 91 13.11 7.72 0.51
C GLY A 91 12.86 7.06 1.88
N GLY A 92 11.75 7.39 2.56
CA GLY A 92 11.33 6.78 3.83
C GLY A 92 10.16 5.78 3.73
N ALA A 93 9.40 5.74 2.63
CA ALA A 93 8.22 4.88 2.53
C ALA A 93 8.53 3.58 1.79
N TYR A 94 8.29 2.43 2.43
CA TYR A 94 8.41 1.11 1.80
C TYR A 94 7.34 0.86 0.73
N LEU A 95 6.21 1.57 0.75
CA LEU A 95 5.16 1.44 -0.24
C LEU A 95 4.82 2.83 -0.75
N SER A 96 5.27 3.16 -1.95
CA SER A 96 4.94 4.45 -2.54
C SER A 96 3.44 4.53 -2.84
N ARG A 97 2.90 5.74 -2.79
CA ARG A 97 1.49 5.98 -3.10
C ARG A 97 1.11 5.47 -4.49
N ALA A 98 1.98 5.66 -5.48
CA ALA A 98 1.77 5.16 -6.84
C ALA A 98 1.66 3.62 -6.89
N LEU A 99 2.49 2.90 -6.12
CA LEU A 99 2.41 1.44 -6.03
C LEU A 99 1.07 1.01 -5.40
N ILE A 100 0.65 1.67 -4.33
CA ILE A 100 -0.63 1.40 -3.66
C ILE A 100 -1.79 1.63 -4.65
N GLU A 101 -1.86 2.82 -5.25
CA GLU A 101 -2.94 3.19 -6.20
C GLU A 101 -2.99 2.25 -7.41
N SER A 102 -1.84 1.78 -7.92
CA SER A 102 -1.80 0.81 -9.03
C SER A 102 -2.37 -0.57 -8.70
N ARG A 103 -2.50 -0.89 -7.41
CA ARG A 103 -3.03 -2.16 -6.89
C ARG A 103 -4.39 -2.02 -6.23
N MET A 104 -4.88 -0.80 -6.02
CA MET A 104 -6.22 -0.56 -5.51
C MET A 104 -7.28 -1.01 -6.51
N THR A 105 -8.35 -1.61 -5.99
CA THR A 105 -9.53 -1.92 -6.78
C THR A 105 -10.79 -1.59 -5.95
N PRO A 106 -11.79 -0.90 -6.54
CA PRO A 106 -13.07 -0.65 -5.87
C PRO A 106 -13.93 -1.92 -5.77
N GLU A 107 -13.51 -3.02 -6.38
CA GLU A 107 -14.27 -4.27 -6.46
C GLU A 107 -14.18 -5.09 -5.16
N THR A 108 -13.12 -4.93 -4.38
CA THR A 108 -12.91 -5.66 -3.13
C THR A 108 -14.01 -5.30 -2.13
N LYS A 109 -14.82 -6.30 -1.77
CA LYS A 109 -15.89 -6.14 -0.79
C LYS A 109 -15.35 -6.12 0.62
N ILE A 110 -16.06 -5.45 1.52
CA ILE A 110 -15.68 -5.29 2.91
C ILE A 110 -16.91 -5.61 3.78
N ALA A 111 -16.82 -6.68 4.58
CA ALA A 111 -17.80 -7.02 5.60
C ALA A 111 -17.44 -6.29 6.89
N ARG A 112 -18.32 -5.39 7.37
CA ARG A 112 -18.05 -4.55 8.54
C ARG A 112 -18.96 -4.93 9.69
N TRP A 113 -18.38 -5.14 10.86
CA TRP A 113 -19.14 -5.30 12.09
C TRP A 113 -18.65 -4.34 13.16
N SER A 114 -19.59 -3.63 13.77
CA SER A 114 -19.33 -2.73 14.88
C SER A 114 -20.44 -2.84 15.91
N VAL A 115 -20.05 -2.92 17.17
CA VAL A 115 -20.96 -3.02 18.31
C VAL A 115 -20.68 -1.93 19.34
N LYS A 116 -21.70 -1.62 20.14
CA LYS A 116 -21.56 -0.74 21.31
C LYS A 116 -20.93 -1.50 22.48
N ASP A 117 -20.32 -0.79 23.42
CA ASP A 117 -19.63 -1.40 24.58
C ASP A 117 -20.51 -2.38 25.37
N ALA A 118 -21.81 -2.06 25.49
CA ALA A 118 -22.81 -2.90 26.16
C ALA A 118 -22.87 -4.34 25.60
N PHE A 119 -22.55 -4.54 24.33
CA PHE A 119 -22.49 -5.86 23.71
C PHE A 119 -21.54 -6.81 24.44
N THR A 120 -20.40 -6.30 24.93
CA THR A 120 -19.39 -7.10 25.65
C THR A 120 -19.96 -7.77 26.91
N HIS A 121 -20.99 -7.20 27.50
CA HIS A 121 -21.60 -7.66 28.75
C HIS A 121 -22.88 -8.48 28.53
N LEU A 122 -23.28 -8.72 27.29
CA LEU A 122 -24.39 -9.62 27.00
C LEU A 122 -24.02 -11.07 27.35
N PRO A 123 -25.04 -11.90 27.69
CA PRO A 123 -24.84 -13.33 27.87
C PRO A 123 -24.10 -13.95 26.67
N GLU A 124 -23.22 -14.90 26.94
CA GLU A 124 -22.36 -15.52 25.93
C GLU A 124 -23.12 -16.03 24.71
N HIS A 125 -24.18 -16.82 24.93
CA HIS A 125 -25.01 -17.36 23.86
C HIS A 125 -25.64 -16.28 22.95
N ILE A 126 -25.92 -15.07 23.48
CA ILE A 126 -26.43 -13.95 22.67
C ILE A 126 -25.31 -13.40 21.80
N ARG A 127 -24.12 -13.17 22.37
CA ARG A 127 -22.96 -12.68 21.62
C ARG A 127 -22.57 -13.67 20.50
N GLU A 128 -22.63 -14.97 20.79
CA GLU A 128 -22.35 -16.02 19.81
C GLU A 128 -23.37 -16.05 18.68
N ALA A 129 -24.66 -15.94 19.01
CA ALA A 129 -25.74 -15.94 18.03
C ALA A 129 -25.66 -14.71 17.11
N GLU A 130 -25.47 -13.51 17.66
CA GLU A 130 -25.32 -12.29 16.87
C GLU A 130 -24.06 -12.32 15.98
N CYS A 131 -22.95 -12.85 16.50
CA CYS A 131 -21.73 -13.05 15.71
C CYS A 131 -21.96 -14.01 14.54
N LEU A 132 -22.66 -15.13 14.79
CA LEU A 132 -22.98 -16.09 13.73
C LEU A 132 -23.91 -15.46 12.68
N GLU A 133 -24.89 -14.69 13.11
CA GLU A 133 -25.78 -13.96 12.20
C GLU A 133 -25.00 -13.00 11.29
N PHE A 134 -24.03 -12.26 11.83
CA PHE A 134 -23.12 -11.44 11.02
C PHE A 134 -22.33 -12.29 10.01
N CYS A 135 -21.74 -13.39 10.47
CA CYS A 135 -20.99 -14.31 9.61
C CYS A 135 -21.84 -14.85 8.45
N GLU A 136 -23.07 -15.31 8.73
CA GLU A 136 -23.98 -15.86 7.73
C GLU A 136 -24.51 -14.80 6.75
N LYS A 137 -24.75 -13.57 7.21
CA LYS A 137 -25.29 -12.50 6.35
C LYS A 137 -24.23 -11.83 5.50
N GLU A 138 -23.09 -11.50 6.09
CA GLU A 138 -22.09 -10.62 5.47
C GLU A 138 -20.88 -11.38 4.93
N ILE A 139 -20.46 -12.48 5.58
CA ILE A 139 -19.23 -13.20 5.22
C ILE A 139 -19.54 -14.41 4.32
N ARG A 140 -20.58 -15.18 4.63
CA ARG A 140 -20.95 -16.39 3.88
C ARG A 140 -21.13 -16.15 2.38
N PRO A 141 -21.80 -15.08 1.91
CA PRO A 141 -21.93 -14.83 0.48
C PRO A 141 -20.58 -14.55 -0.21
N LEU A 142 -19.66 -13.87 0.50
CA LEU A 142 -18.32 -13.56 -0.02
C LEU A 142 -17.46 -14.82 -0.14
N LEU A 143 -17.52 -15.70 0.86
CA LEU A 143 -16.88 -17.01 0.82
C LEU A 143 -17.44 -17.89 -0.30
N ALA A 144 -18.77 -17.87 -0.51
CA ALA A 144 -19.42 -18.63 -1.57
C ALA A 144 -19.02 -18.16 -2.98
N GLY A 145 -18.60 -16.90 -3.12
CA GLY A 145 -18.07 -16.35 -4.37
C GLY A 145 -16.66 -16.82 -4.74
N LEU A 146 -15.95 -17.50 -3.84
CA LEU A 146 -14.60 -17.98 -4.10
C LEU A 146 -14.57 -19.18 -5.05
N PRO A 147 -13.54 -19.29 -5.92
CA PRO A 147 -13.36 -20.49 -6.73
C PRO A 147 -13.16 -21.72 -5.84
N LYS A 148 -14.03 -22.73 -5.99
CA LYS A 148 -14.11 -23.90 -5.09
C LYS A 148 -12.81 -24.71 -4.95
N LYS A 149 -11.91 -24.61 -5.94
CA LYS A 149 -10.62 -25.31 -5.95
C LYS A 149 -9.42 -24.39 -5.72
N ALA A 150 -9.65 -23.10 -5.44
CA ALA A 150 -8.55 -22.18 -5.17
C ALA A 150 -7.81 -22.62 -3.90
N ARG A 151 -6.50 -22.36 -3.88
CA ARG A 151 -5.72 -22.37 -2.63
C ARG A 151 -5.93 -21.04 -1.95
N THR A 152 -6.20 -21.07 -0.65
CA THR A 152 -6.51 -19.86 0.12
C THR A 152 -5.56 -19.65 1.28
N PHE A 153 -5.44 -18.40 1.67
CA PHE A 153 -4.58 -17.92 2.75
C PHE A 153 -5.34 -16.85 3.55
N LEU A 154 -4.82 -16.52 4.72
CA LEU A 154 -5.40 -15.46 5.56
C LEU A 154 -4.29 -14.57 6.12
N GLY A 155 -4.44 -13.25 5.98
CA GLY A 155 -3.74 -12.28 6.82
C GLY A 155 -4.69 -11.75 7.90
N GLU A 156 -4.17 -11.50 9.10
CA GLU A 156 -4.91 -10.85 10.18
C GLU A 156 -4.04 -9.79 10.86
N ASP A 157 -4.67 -8.65 11.14
CA ASP A 157 -4.11 -7.52 11.90
C ASP A 157 -5.05 -7.25 13.07
N PHE A 158 -4.55 -7.47 14.29
CA PHE A 158 -5.38 -7.52 15.49
C PHE A 158 -5.61 -6.13 16.08
N GLY A 159 -6.88 -5.77 16.25
CA GLY A 159 -7.33 -4.52 16.89
C GLY A 159 -8.52 -4.75 17.85
N ARG A 160 -8.59 -3.98 18.94
CA ARG A 160 -9.68 -4.12 19.92
C ARG A 160 -10.31 -2.81 20.38
N THR A 161 -9.48 -1.86 20.82
CA THR A 161 -9.94 -0.67 21.56
C THR A 161 -9.96 0.58 20.69
N SER A 162 -8.79 1.02 20.22
CA SER A 162 -8.64 2.17 19.28
C SER A 162 -8.88 1.73 17.84
N ASP A 163 -8.23 0.64 17.48
CA ASP A 163 -8.15 0.14 16.12
C ASP A 163 -9.10 -1.04 15.90
N LEU A 164 -9.47 -1.24 14.64
CA LEU A 164 -10.31 -2.35 14.22
C LEU A 164 -9.42 -3.56 13.88
N THR A 165 -9.93 -4.77 14.12
CA THR A 165 -9.29 -5.98 13.57
C THR A 165 -9.62 -6.08 12.09
N VAL A 166 -8.61 -6.42 11.26
CA VAL A 166 -8.78 -6.71 9.84
C VAL A 166 -8.45 -8.17 9.56
N LEU A 167 -9.37 -8.87 8.91
CA LEU A 167 -9.08 -10.15 8.25
C LEU A 167 -9.02 -9.93 6.74
N ALA A 168 -7.96 -10.42 6.10
CA ALA A 168 -7.76 -10.36 4.66
C ALA A 168 -7.59 -11.77 4.08
N PRO A 169 -8.69 -12.49 3.78
CA PRO A 169 -8.61 -13.73 3.02
C PRO A 169 -8.03 -13.49 1.63
N LEU A 170 -7.07 -14.32 1.24
CA LEU A 170 -6.48 -14.30 -0.09
C LEU A 170 -6.73 -15.62 -0.80
N TYR A 171 -6.79 -15.59 -2.12
CA TYR A 171 -6.80 -16.78 -2.96
C TYR A 171 -5.76 -16.66 -4.07
N GLN A 172 -5.23 -17.81 -4.48
CA GLN A 172 -4.21 -17.89 -5.52
C GLN A 172 -4.82 -18.17 -6.89
N LEU A 173 -4.40 -17.38 -7.88
CA LEU A 173 -4.67 -17.58 -9.30
C LEU A 173 -3.63 -18.54 -9.93
N GLU A 174 -3.87 -18.97 -11.17
CA GLU A 174 -3.02 -19.94 -11.88
C GLU A 174 -1.55 -19.49 -12.00
N ALA A 175 -1.30 -18.20 -12.23
CA ALA A 175 0.05 -17.61 -12.34
C ALA A 175 0.70 -17.30 -10.97
N LEU A 176 0.38 -18.04 -9.91
CA LEU A 176 0.84 -17.83 -8.52
C LEU A 176 0.53 -16.43 -7.95
N THR A 177 -0.25 -15.63 -8.65
CA THR A 177 -0.68 -14.31 -8.20
C THR A 177 -1.72 -14.47 -7.11
N ARG A 178 -1.52 -13.82 -5.98
CA ARG A 178 -2.48 -13.79 -4.87
C ARG A 178 -3.34 -12.54 -4.98
N ARG A 179 -4.64 -12.69 -4.74
CA ARG A 179 -5.57 -11.56 -4.64
C ARG A 179 -6.31 -11.61 -3.32
N VAL A 180 -6.55 -10.45 -2.74
CA VAL A 180 -7.49 -10.29 -1.63
C VAL A 180 -8.88 -10.62 -2.16
N ALA A 181 -9.59 -11.51 -1.47
CA ALA A 181 -10.95 -11.89 -1.81
C ALA A 181 -11.95 -10.83 -1.37
N PHE A 182 -11.85 -10.46 -0.10
CA PHE A 182 -12.63 -9.46 0.60
C PHE A 182 -11.88 -9.10 1.89
N LEU A 183 -12.35 -8.08 2.59
CA LEU A 183 -11.89 -7.74 3.94
C LEU A 183 -13.01 -7.95 4.95
N VAL A 184 -12.64 -8.33 6.18
CA VAL A 184 -13.55 -8.28 7.34
C VAL A 184 -12.98 -7.25 8.31
N GLU A 185 -13.77 -6.24 8.64
CA GLU A 185 -13.39 -5.18 9.60
C GLU A 185 -14.25 -5.30 10.85
N LEU A 186 -13.59 -5.51 12.00
CA LEU A 186 -14.24 -5.69 13.29
C LEU A 186 -13.89 -4.54 14.23
N ARG A 187 -14.85 -3.65 14.49
CA ARG A 187 -14.68 -2.50 15.39
C ARG A 187 -15.36 -2.75 16.72
N ASN A 188 -14.58 -2.68 17.79
CA ASN A 188 -15.04 -2.86 19.16
C ASN A 188 -15.65 -4.25 19.45
N ILE A 189 -15.26 -5.27 18.69
CA ILE A 189 -15.73 -6.65 18.87
C ILE A 189 -14.94 -7.34 20.00
N PRO A 190 -15.57 -8.03 20.96
CA PRO A 190 -14.87 -8.77 22.02
C PRO A 190 -13.98 -9.91 21.52
N PHE A 191 -12.95 -10.27 22.30
CA PHE A 191 -11.95 -11.30 21.92
C PHE A 191 -12.58 -12.62 21.46
N GLU A 192 -13.57 -13.14 22.19
CA GLU A 192 -14.25 -14.40 21.82
C GLU A 192 -15.00 -14.29 20.49
N GLN A 193 -15.63 -13.16 20.21
CA GLN A 193 -16.33 -12.96 18.94
C GLN A 193 -15.34 -12.72 17.79
N GLN A 194 -14.20 -12.06 18.03
CA GLN A 194 -13.13 -11.99 17.02
C GLN A 194 -12.59 -13.39 16.70
N ARG A 195 -12.37 -14.23 17.72
CA ARG A 195 -11.99 -15.66 17.56
C ARG A 195 -13.07 -16.43 16.78
N GLN A 196 -14.34 -16.20 17.08
CA GLN A 196 -15.46 -16.82 16.38
C GLN A 196 -15.50 -16.44 14.89
N VAL A 197 -15.34 -15.15 14.56
CA VAL A 197 -15.25 -14.68 13.16
C VAL A 197 -14.03 -15.28 12.45
N LEU A 198 -12.85 -15.21 13.09
CA LEU A 198 -11.61 -15.78 12.55
C LEU A 198 -11.79 -17.26 12.19
N PHE A 199 -12.36 -18.04 13.11
CA PHE A 199 -12.58 -19.47 12.89
C PHE A 199 -13.63 -19.72 11.82
N TYR A 200 -14.73 -18.97 11.83
CA TYR A 200 -15.75 -19.05 10.79
C TYR A 200 -15.15 -18.82 9.39
N VAL A 201 -14.30 -17.80 9.24
CA VAL A 201 -13.62 -17.53 7.96
C VAL A 201 -12.74 -18.71 7.57
N ILE A 202 -11.81 -19.14 8.43
CA ILE A 202 -10.85 -20.22 8.11
C ILE A 202 -11.57 -21.54 7.78
N ASP A 203 -12.57 -21.93 8.58
CA ASP A 203 -13.32 -23.18 8.41
C ASP A 203 -14.04 -23.26 7.05
N ASN A 204 -14.34 -22.11 6.44
CA ASN A 204 -15.11 -22.01 5.21
C ASN A 204 -14.27 -21.59 3.99
N LEU A 205 -12.95 -21.42 4.15
CA LEU A 205 -12.05 -21.13 3.04
C LEU A 205 -11.70 -22.41 2.25
N PRO A 206 -11.85 -22.44 0.91
CA PRO A 206 -11.51 -23.61 0.11
C PRO A 206 -9.99 -23.87 0.13
N ASN A 207 -9.58 -25.11 0.39
CA ASN A 207 -8.18 -25.55 0.45
C ASN A 207 -7.27 -24.56 1.20
N PHE A 208 -7.63 -24.24 2.44
CA PHE A 208 -6.84 -23.36 3.29
C PHE A 208 -5.41 -23.88 3.47
N MET A 209 -4.44 -23.07 3.04
CA MET A 209 -3.03 -23.43 3.02
C MET A 209 -2.28 -22.90 4.25
N GLY A 210 -2.67 -21.74 4.76
CA GLY A 210 -2.07 -21.14 5.95
C GLY A 210 -2.46 -19.68 6.17
N GLY A 211 -2.13 -19.16 7.34
CA GLY A 211 -2.40 -17.78 7.70
C GLY A 211 -1.28 -17.16 8.53
N ALA A 212 -1.18 -15.84 8.44
CA ALA A 212 -0.28 -15.02 9.25
C ALA A 212 -1.14 -14.10 10.12
N LEU A 213 -1.05 -14.27 11.44
CA LEU A 213 -1.84 -13.55 12.43
C LEU A 213 -0.93 -12.66 13.26
N ASP A 214 -1.41 -11.48 13.62
CA ASP A 214 -0.69 -10.59 14.54
C ASP A 214 -0.66 -11.22 15.94
N ALA A 215 0.56 -11.47 16.42
CA ALA A 215 0.84 -12.02 17.73
C ALA A 215 1.45 -10.97 18.68
N GLY A 216 1.35 -9.69 18.33
CA GLY A 216 1.66 -8.55 19.19
C GLY A 216 0.56 -8.29 20.22
N GLY A 217 0.97 -7.89 21.43
CA GLY A 217 0.05 -7.51 22.51
C GLY A 217 -1.07 -8.55 22.75
N ASN A 218 -2.32 -8.13 22.54
CA ASN A 218 -3.49 -8.97 22.75
C ASN A 218 -3.74 -9.98 21.62
N GLY A 219 -3.21 -9.75 20.41
CA GLY A 219 -3.36 -10.65 19.26
C GLY A 219 -2.69 -12.01 19.47
N HIS A 220 -1.70 -12.08 20.38
CA HIS A 220 -1.02 -13.32 20.76
C HIS A 220 -1.99 -14.45 21.13
N TYR A 221 -3.09 -14.13 21.82
CA TYR A 221 -4.09 -15.11 22.20
C TYR A 221 -4.76 -15.74 20.96
N LEU A 222 -5.20 -14.94 20.00
CA LEU A 222 -5.85 -15.42 18.77
C LEU A 222 -4.89 -16.25 17.92
N ALA A 223 -3.65 -15.78 17.76
CA ALA A 223 -2.62 -16.51 17.02
C ALA A 223 -2.32 -17.88 17.63
N GLU A 224 -2.24 -17.97 18.97
CA GLU A 224 -2.01 -19.22 19.70
C GLU A 224 -3.15 -20.22 19.51
N VAL A 225 -4.40 -19.81 19.77
CA VAL A 225 -5.55 -20.73 19.65
C VAL A 225 -5.82 -21.14 18.20
N ALA A 226 -5.51 -20.27 17.23
CA ALA A 226 -5.56 -20.62 15.81
C ALA A 226 -4.51 -21.67 15.46
N ALA A 227 -3.27 -21.52 15.94
CA ALA A 227 -2.21 -22.51 15.72
C ALA A 227 -2.52 -23.86 16.38
N GLN A 228 -3.12 -23.86 17.58
CA GLN A 228 -3.60 -25.07 18.24
C GLN A 228 -4.67 -25.80 17.42
N ARG A 229 -5.62 -25.04 16.83
CA ARG A 229 -6.75 -25.61 16.07
C ARG A 229 -6.36 -26.07 14.66
N TYR A 230 -5.60 -25.25 13.92
CA TYR A 230 -5.30 -25.49 12.49
C TYR A 230 -3.90 -26.05 12.23
N GLY A 231 -3.06 -26.13 13.28
CA GLY A 231 -1.70 -26.64 13.23
C GLY A 231 -0.65 -25.54 13.17
N ALA A 232 0.42 -25.68 13.97
CA ALA A 232 1.51 -24.73 14.08
C ALA A 232 2.31 -24.51 12.77
N LEU A 233 2.25 -25.46 11.82
CA LEU A 233 2.86 -25.29 10.50
C LEU A 233 1.99 -24.49 9.52
N ARG A 234 0.71 -24.30 9.82
CA ARG A 234 -0.24 -23.56 8.97
C ARG A 234 -0.46 -22.13 9.46
N ILE A 235 -0.37 -21.90 10.77
CA ILE A 235 -0.56 -20.57 11.36
C ILE A 235 0.78 -20.00 11.80
N GLN A 236 1.18 -18.91 11.18
CA GLN A 236 2.34 -18.13 11.58
C GLN A 236 1.88 -17.02 12.53
N ALA A 237 2.31 -17.11 13.79
CA ALA A 237 2.18 -16.05 14.77
C ALA A 237 3.26 -14.99 14.51
N VAL A 238 2.88 -13.83 13.98
CA VAL A 238 3.81 -12.77 13.57
C VAL A 238 3.97 -11.77 14.70
N LYS A 239 5.21 -11.57 15.18
CA LYS A 239 5.55 -10.48 16.10
C LYS A 239 6.34 -9.43 15.33
N PHE A 240 5.76 -8.25 15.16
CA PHE A 240 6.40 -7.14 14.46
C PHE A 240 7.53 -6.54 15.30
N SER A 241 8.74 -7.07 15.10
CA SER A 241 9.99 -6.51 15.65
C SER A 241 10.78 -5.78 14.57
N GLU A 242 11.75 -4.97 14.97
CA GLU A 242 12.69 -4.34 14.02
C GLU A 242 13.35 -5.37 13.11
N GLN A 243 13.79 -6.51 13.68
CA GLN A 243 14.38 -7.61 12.91
C GLN A 243 13.38 -8.23 11.92
N TRP A 244 12.11 -8.32 12.29
CA TRP A 244 11.06 -8.79 11.37
C TRP A 244 10.93 -7.84 10.17
N TYR A 245 10.86 -6.53 10.43
CA TYR A 245 10.78 -5.54 9.36
C TYR A 245 12.03 -5.56 8.46
N LEU A 246 13.23 -5.64 9.03
CA LEU A 246 14.49 -5.72 8.27
C LEU A 246 14.58 -6.97 7.38
N SER A 247 13.92 -8.06 7.74
CA SER A 247 13.95 -9.30 6.97
C SER A 247 12.82 -9.41 5.93
N HIS A 248 11.68 -8.77 6.16
CA HIS A 248 10.48 -8.94 5.32
C HIS A 248 10.12 -7.73 4.45
N MET A 249 10.54 -6.53 4.84
CA MET A 249 10.25 -5.30 4.10
C MET A 249 11.24 -4.93 2.97
N PRO A 250 12.50 -5.41 2.91
CA PRO A 250 13.41 -5.06 1.80
C PRO A 250 12.85 -5.23 0.38
N PRO A 251 12.05 -6.27 0.05
CA PRO A 251 11.45 -6.41 -1.28
C PRO A 251 10.50 -5.28 -1.68
N PHE A 252 10.00 -4.50 -0.72
CA PHE A 252 9.12 -3.37 -0.97
C PHE A 252 9.90 -2.05 -1.13
N LYS A 253 11.16 -2.01 -0.71
CA LYS A 253 12.02 -0.84 -0.87
C LYS A 253 12.43 -0.72 -2.35
N SER A 254 11.78 0.19 -3.08
CA SER A 254 12.14 0.59 -4.44
C SER A 254 13.30 1.58 -4.44
#